data_AF-W1YDX4-F1
#
_entry.id   AF-W1YDX4-F1
#
_cell.length_a   1.000
_cell.length_b   1.000
_cell.length_c   1.000
_cell.angle_alpha   90.00
_cell.angle_beta   90.00
_cell.angle_gamma   90.00
#
_symmetry.space_group_name_H-M   'P 1'
#
loop_
_entity.id
_entity.type
_entity.pdbx_description
1 polymer ?
#
loop_
_entity_poly.entity_id
_entity_poly.type
_entity_poly.pdbx_seq_one_letter_code
_entity_poly.pdbx_strand_id
1 'polypeptide(L)' 'SIPLKKNVDDALKNPNVTSVEHVVVLKRTGGKIDWQEGRDLWGHDLVAQASDQHQAEEMNAEDPLFILYTSGSTG' A
#
# COMPACT_ATOMS: atom_id res chain seq x y z
N SER A 1 9.79 0.12 -18.45
CA SER A 1 8.74 0.21 -17.42
C SER A 1 9.40 0.39 -16.07
N ILE A 2 8.75 1.06 -15.12
CA ILE A 2 9.27 1.22 -13.76
C ILE A 2 8.92 -0.05 -12.95
N PRO A 3 9.88 -0.74 -12.31
CA PRO A 3 9.62 -1.98 -11.56
C PRO A 3 9.05 -1.68 -10.16
N LEU A 4 7.85 -1.11 -10.09
CA LEU A 4 7.26 -0.59 -8.84
C LEU A 4 7.23 -1.60 -7.70
N LYS A 5 6.81 -2.85 -7.94
CA LYS A 5 6.76 -3.89 -6.91
C LYS A 5 8.15 -4.19 -6.32
N LYS A 6 9.17 -4.29 -7.18
CA LYS A 6 10.55 -4.48 -6.72
C LYS A 6 11.04 -3.29 -5.87
N ASN A 7 10.71 -2.06 -6.26
CA ASN A 7 11.09 -0.88 -5.49
C ASN A 7 10.45 -0.88 -4.09
N VAL A 8 9.18 -1.30 -3.99
CA VAL A 8 8.50 -1.48 -2.69
C VAL A 8 9.18 -2.57 -1.87
N ASP A 9 9.48 -3.73 -2.47
CA ASP A 9 10.15 -4.83 -1.78
C ASP A 9 11.53 -4.45 -1.25
N ASP A 10 12.29 -3.67 -2.01
CA ASP A 10 13.60 -3.17 -1.59
C ASP A 10 13.47 -2.13 -0.46
N ALA A 11 12.44 -1.26 -0.48
CA ALA A 11 12.18 -0.30 0.59
C ALA A 11 11.80 -0.99 1.92
N LEU A 12 11.02 -2.08 1.86
CA LEU A 12 10.61 -2.86 3.04
C LEU A 12 11.75 -3.65 3.69
N LYS A 13 12.94 -3.73 3.06
CA LYS A 13 14.15 -4.30 3.70
C LYS A 13 14.80 -3.35 4.69
N ASN A 14 14.42 -2.08 4.70
CA ASN A 14 14.97 -1.10 5.64
C ASN A 14 14.54 -1.48 7.08
N PRO A 15 15.50 -1.69 8.01
CA PRO A 15 15.19 -2.11 9.38
C PRO A 15 14.35 -1.09 10.17
N ASN A 16 14.28 0.17 9.71
CA ASN A 16 13.43 1.19 10.33
C ASN A 16 11.96 1.05 9.94
N VAL A 17 11.64 0.27 8.90
CA VAL A 17 10.27 -0.02 8.49
C VAL A 17 9.78 -1.26 9.23
N THR A 18 9.10 -1.05 10.35
CA THR A 18 8.66 -2.13 11.26
C THR A 18 7.15 -2.30 11.32
N SER A 19 6.38 -1.42 10.69
CA SER A 19 4.92 -1.36 10.81
C SER A 19 4.13 -1.93 9.62
N VAL A 20 4.79 -2.25 8.50
CA VAL A 20 4.09 -2.73 7.30
C VAL A 20 3.94 -4.25 7.34
N GLU A 21 2.71 -4.70 7.61
CA GLU A 21 2.36 -6.13 7.67
C GLU A 21 1.80 -6.66 6.34
N HIS A 22 1.10 -5.81 5.57
CA HIS A 22 0.44 -6.20 4.33
C HIS A 22 0.73 -5.23 3.18
N VAL A 23 0.87 -5.76 1.97
CA VAL A 23 1.08 -4.99 0.74
C VAL A 23 0.00 -5.37 -0.27
N VAL A 24 -0.92 -4.45 -0.55
CA VAL A 24 -1.98 -4.66 -1.56
C VAL A 24 -1.43 -4.34 -2.95
N VAL A 25 -1.39 -5.35 -3.81
CA VAL A 25 -0.79 -5.27 -5.16
C VAL A 25 -1.88 -5.20 -6.22
N LEU A 26 -1.84 -4.14 -7.03
CA LEU A 26 -2.66 -4.00 -8.23
C LEU A 26 -1.96 -4.62 -9.45
N LYS A 27 -2.60 -5.60 -10.11
CA LYS A 27 -2.07 -6.24 -11.33
C LYS A 27 -2.29 -5.35 -12.56
N ARG A 28 -1.48 -4.31 -12.73
CA ARG A 28 -1.64 -3.32 -13.82
C ARG A 28 -1.12 -3.78 -15.18
N THR A 29 0.03 -4.46 -15.22
CA THR A 29 0.74 -4.80 -16.48
C THR A 29 0.86 -6.29 -16.73
N GLY A 30 0.65 -7.13 -15.71
CA GLY A 30 0.85 -8.58 -15.81
C GLY A 30 2.32 -9.03 -15.91
N GLY A 31 3.28 -8.11 -15.73
CA GLY A 31 4.70 -8.46 -15.70
C GLY A 31 5.06 -9.39 -14.54
N LYS A 32 6.16 -10.14 -14.69
CA LYS A 32 6.69 -11.00 -13.64
C LYS A 32 7.16 -10.15 -12.45
N ILE A 33 6.75 -10.54 -11.24
CA ILE A 33 7.12 -9.89 -9.98
C ILE A 33 7.50 -10.96 -8.96
N ASP A 34 8.30 -10.58 -7.96
CA ASP A 34 8.52 -11.39 -6.77
C ASP A 34 7.33 -11.25 -5.81
N TRP A 35 7.07 -12.29 -5.03
CA TRP A 35 5.93 -12.40 -4.12
C TRP A 35 6.38 -12.92 -2.76
N GLN A 36 5.92 -12.27 -1.68
CA GLN A 36 6.14 -12.71 -0.30
C GLN A 36 4.85 -13.23 0.30
N GLU A 37 4.79 -14.54 0.55
CA GLU A 37 3.63 -15.22 1.11
C GLU A 37 3.29 -14.66 2.50
N GLY A 38 1.99 -14.49 2.77
CA GLY A 38 1.48 -13.90 4.02
C GLY A 38 1.58 -12.37 4.13
N ARG A 39 2.35 -11.69 3.27
CA ARG A 39 2.48 -10.21 3.26
C ARG A 39 1.82 -9.59 2.03
N ASP A 40 2.10 -10.13 0.85
CA ASP A 40 1.61 -9.57 -0.41
C ASP A 40 0.20 -10.12 -0.71
N LEU A 41 -0.73 -9.24 -1.06
CA LEU A 41 -2.13 -9.56 -1.33
C LEU A 41 -2.57 -9.01 -2.68
N TRP A 42 -3.29 -9.79 -3.47
CA TRP A 42 -3.86 -9.29 -4.72
C TRP A 42 -5.09 -8.42 -4.45
N GLY A 43 -5.06 -7.16 -4.88
CA GLY A 43 -6.17 -6.24 -4.66
C GLY A 43 -7.49 -6.70 -5.29
N HIS A 44 -7.44 -7.38 -6.44
CA HIS A 44 -8.64 -7.89 -7.10
C HIS A 44 -9.29 -9.05 -6.33
N ASP A 45 -8.51 -9.90 -5.67
CA ASP A 45 -9.03 -10.98 -4.84
C ASP A 45 -9.67 -10.44 -3.55
N LEU A 46 -9.09 -9.38 -2.97
CA LEU A 46 -9.66 -8.69 -1.81
C LEU A 46 -10.99 -8.01 -2.16
N VAL A 47 -11.03 -7.24 -3.24
CA VAL A 47 -12.25 -6.53 -3.67
C VAL A 47 -13.35 -7.50 -4.07
N ALA A 48 -13.03 -8.64 -4.69
CA ALA A 48 -14.02 -9.65 -5.05
C ALA A 48 -14.70 -10.30 -3.84
N GLN A 49 -14.04 -10.30 -2.68
CA GLN A 49 -14.57 -10.82 -1.41
C GLN A 49 -15.22 -9.74 -0.54
N ALA A 50 -15.00 -8.45 -0.86
CA ALA A 50 -15.52 -7.34 -0.09
C ALA A 50 -17.02 -7.13 -0.36
N SER A 51 -17.73 -6.67 0.67
CA SER A 51 -19.12 -6.20 0.54
C SER A 51 -19.20 -4.98 -0.37
N ASP A 52 -20.26 -4.87 -1.16
CA ASP A 52 -20.59 -3.67 -1.93
C ASP A 52 -21.18 -2.54 -1.05
N GLN A 53 -21.52 -2.88 0.20
CA GLN A 53 -21.99 -1.95 1.23
C GLN A 53 -20.93 -1.79 2.32
N HIS A 54 -20.64 -0.53 2.68
CA HIS A 54 -19.82 -0.15 3.82
C HIS A 54 -20.34 1.15 4.42
N GLN A 55 -20.45 1.21 5.75
CA GLN A 55 -20.83 2.45 6.44
C GLN A 55 -19.60 3.31 6.63
N ALA A 56 -19.66 4.57 6.20
CA ALA A 56 -18.59 5.52 6.44
C ALA A 56 -18.42 5.79 7.95
N GLU A 57 -17.18 5.89 8.39
CA GLU A 57 -16.84 6.28 9.76
C GLU A 57 -17.13 7.77 9.96
N GLU A 58 -17.75 8.11 11.10
CA GLU A 58 -17.96 9.51 11.50
C GLU A 58 -16.64 10.05 12.06
N MET A 59 -16.16 11.14 11.49
CA MET A 59 -14.87 11.75 11.83
C MET A 59 -15.10 13.16 12.39
N ASN A 60 -14.27 13.58 13.34
CA ASN A 60 -14.24 14.97 13.78
C ASN A 60 -13.73 15.89 12.65
N ALA A 61 -14.12 17.16 12.69
CA ALA A 61 -13.71 18.14 11.68
C ALA A 61 -12.17 18.33 11.59
N GLU A 62 -11.46 18.03 12.68
CA GLU A 62 -10.00 18.18 12.79
C GLU A 62 -9.24 16.84 12.70
N ASP A 63 -9.93 15.72 12.43
CA ASP A 63 -9.24 14.45 12.25
C ASP A 63 -8.41 14.46 10.96
N PRO A 64 -7.18 13.92 10.96
CA PRO A 64 -6.29 13.98 9.81
C PRO A 64 -6.82 13.13 8.65
N LEU A 65 -7.02 13.77 7.49
CA LEU A 65 -7.51 13.08 6.29
C LEU A 65 -6.40 12.35 5.51
N PHE A 66 -5.24 13.00 5.31
CA PHE A 66 -4.10 12.41 4.62
C PHE A 66 -2.78 13.09 5.01
N ILE A 67 -1.67 12.39 4.75
CA ILE A 67 -0.31 12.94 4.86
C ILE A 67 0.27 13.04 3.44
N LEU A 68 0.74 14.22 3.06
CA LEU A 68 1.45 14.45 1.80
C LEU A 68 2.85 15.00 2.11
N TYR A 69 3.86 14.15 1.94
CA TYR A 69 5.25 14.55 2.09
C TYR A 69 5.65 15.51 0.96
N THR A 70 6.14 16.69 1.34
CA THR A 70 6.73 17.67 0.42
C THR A 70 8.22 17.81 0.70
N SER A 71 9.02 18.10 -0.33
CA SER A 71 10.45 18.33 -0.14
C SER A 71 10.66 19.72 0.44
N GLY A 72 11.18 19.81 1.66
CA GLY A 72 11.78 21.05 2.17
C GLY A 72 13.13 21.30 1.51
N SER A 73 13.53 22.57 1.37
CA SER A 73 14.86 22.94 0.83
C SER A 73 16.01 22.64 1.80
N THR A 74 15.70 22.43 3.08
CA THR A 74 16.65 22.07 4.15
C THR A 74 15.96 21.06 5.08
N GLY A 75 16.51 19.86 5.18
CA GLY A 75 16.06 18.78 6.06
C GLY A 75 17.24 17.97 6.53
#